data_AF-A0A534RUM5-F1
#
_entry.id   AF-A0A534RUM5-F1
#
_cell.length_a   1.000
_cell.length_b   1.000
_cell.length_c   1.000
_cell.angle_alpha   90.00
_cell.angle_beta   90.00
_cell.angle_gamma   90.00
#
_symmetry.space_group_name_H-M   'P 1'
#
loop_
_entity.id
_entity.type
_entity.pdbx_description
1 polymer ?
#
loop_
_entity_poly.entity_id
_entity_poly.type
_entity_poly.pdbx_seq_one_letter_code
_entity_poly.pdbx_strand_id
1 'polypeptide(L)'
;MSEAFADVHLRRADLRVGVQRMAWGKLDGIPPTDILNPRDYHDPLVEDFEERKIGIPAVLGTYYLPDVPRLALAGVRATLVYVPLAVAPRLGVVEERWFPQSLVPPRRIVVSAATLTRAGLPTDTPLVLPVTLETENHRPPRHLDAGGLALRLGGTAGESDWDLYHYTGPETGPDLDLRPELQLVSLTPLHARVVSRLRQAHDAIHMTGADWAMPIAGFTVRAEAAWLDDRPYLRRSSDLTSQSALAGLPLKRIALELLKRHRAAVPLGTLFPSFDTVEWGAGADYFWRGYRPLLQVNQIAFLERTPPLVVSDPETRLVASVRKQYLAERMEVEVRGVWAFERQAWFVFPRLSYRVRDDLRLRVGYLAIGGPQLSLIGQFRDNDEFVLDARYSF
;
A
#
# COMPACT_ATOMS: atom_id res chain seq x y z
N MET A 1 3.76 -4.70 -18.68
CA MET A 1 2.98 -3.99 -19.70
C MET A 1 2.35 -2.79 -19.01
N SER A 2 2.62 -1.56 -19.47
CA SER A 2 2.06 -0.36 -18.85
C SER A 2 0.58 -0.26 -19.19
N GLU A 3 0.24 -0.20 -20.48
CA GLU A 3 -1.14 -0.09 -20.97
C GLU A 3 -1.24 -0.68 -22.39
N ALA A 4 -2.38 -1.28 -22.72
CA ALA A 4 -2.74 -1.77 -24.05
C ALA A 4 -4.26 -1.97 -24.08
N PHE A 5 -4.99 -1.08 -24.75
CA PHE A 5 -6.44 -1.07 -24.76
C PHE A 5 -7.02 -0.66 -26.12
N ALA A 6 -8.29 -0.97 -26.33
CA ALA A 6 -9.10 -0.51 -27.44
C ALA A 6 -10.27 0.33 -26.93
N ASP A 7 -10.54 1.43 -27.62
CA ASP A 7 -11.62 2.37 -27.28
C ASP A 7 -12.70 2.40 -28.37
N VAL A 8 -13.95 2.48 -27.93
CA VAL A 8 -15.12 2.73 -28.77
C VAL A 8 -15.84 3.95 -28.21
N HIS A 9 -15.96 4.99 -29.03
CA HIS A 9 -16.63 6.23 -28.66
C HIS A 9 -18.01 6.30 -29.31
N LEU A 10 -19.04 6.46 -28.51
CA LEU A 10 -20.44 6.62 -28.95
C LEU A 10 -20.93 8.02 -28.58
N ARG A 11 -22.10 8.42 -29.11
CA ARG A 11 -22.63 9.77 -28.89
C ARG A 11 -22.80 10.18 -27.42
N ARG A 12 -23.07 9.22 -26.53
CA ARG A 12 -23.31 9.44 -25.10
C ARG A 12 -22.61 8.43 -24.20
N ALA A 13 -21.72 7.61 -24.75
CA ALA A 13 -21.03 6.59 -23.98
C ALA A 13 -19.70 6.25 -24.61
N ASP A 14 -18.72 5.92 -23.77
CA ASP A 14 -17.43 5.40 -24.19
C ASP A 14 -17.22 4.02 -23.57
N LEU A 15 -16.57 3.14 -24.31
CA LEU A 15 -16.19 1.81 -23.86
C LEU A 15 -14.69 1.62 -24.10
N ARG A 16 -13.96 1.27 -23.05
CA ARG A 16 -12.54 0.91 -23.09
C ARG A 16 -12.36 -0.53 -22.63
N VAL A 17 -11.62 -1.33 -23.38
CA VAL A 17 -11.30 -2.71 -23.02
C VAL A 17 -9.80 -2.95 -23.18
N GLY A 18 -9.16 -3.45 -22.13
CA GLY A 18 -7.76 -3.85 -22.18
C GLY A 18 -7.03 -3.60 -20.87
N VAL A 19 -5.69 -3.59 -20.94
CA VAL A 19 -4.82 -3.26 -19.81
C VAL A 19 -4.70 -1.75 -19.68
N GLN A 20 -5.06 -1.21 -18.53
CA GLN A 20 -5.14 0.24 -18.32
C GLN A 20 -4.73 0.63 -16.89
N ARG A 21 -4.25 1.86 -16.76
CA ARG A 21 -4.01 2.52 -15.47
C ARG A 21 -5.06 3.61 -15.27
N MET A 22 -5.81 3.51 -14.19
CA MET A 22 -6.84 4.46 -13.82
C MET A 22 -6.26 5.47 -12.83
N ALA A 23 -6.72 6.71 -12.90
CA ALA A 23 -6.45 7.75 -11.91
C ALA A 23 -7.77 8.18 -11.29
N TRP A 24 -7.98 7.78 -10.05
CA TRP A 24 -9.16 8.13 -9.24
C TRP A 24 -8.70 9.02 -8.09
N GLY A 25 -9.61 9.82 -7.55
CA GLY A 25 -9.22 10.88 -6.63
C GLY A 25 -8.64 12.12 -7.33
N LYS A 26 -8.34 13.12 -6.50
CA LYS A 26 -7.88 14.46 -6.86
C LYS A 26 -6.60 14.86 -6.11
N LEU A 27 -6.26 14.24 -4.99
CA LEU A 27 -5.07 14.55 -4.20
C LEU A 27 -3.79 14.10 -4.90
N ASP A 28 -2.80 14.99 -4.98
CA ASP A 28 -1.53 14.72 -5.64
C ASP A 28 -0.59 13.81 -4.81
N GLY A 29 -0.70 13.86 -3.48
CA GLY A 29 0.23 13.17 -2.57
C GLY A 29 -0.15 11.72 -2.30
N ILE A 30 -1.13 11.53 -1.42
CA ILE A 30 -1.69 10.25 -1.02
C ILE A 30 -3.20 10.33 -1.25
N PRO A 31 -3.73 9.77 -2.35
CA PRO A 31 -5.17 9.73 -2.62
C PRO A 31 -5.82 8.47 -1.99
N PRO A 32 -6.68 8.61 -0.96
CA PRO A 32 -7.36 7.47 -0.33
C PRO A 32 -8.33 6.73 -1.26
N THR A 33 -8.89 7.43 -2.26
CA THR A 33 -9.89 6.85 -3.17
C THR A 33 -9.28 6.12 -4.37
N ASP A 34 -7.97 6.24 -4.59
CA ASP A 34 -7.27 5.60 -5.70
C ASP A 34 -6.75 4.21 -5.31
N ILE A 35 -7.66 3.23 -5.37
CA ILE A 35 -7.37 1.84 -4.98
C ILE A 35 -7.59 0.82 -6.11
N LEU A 36 -7.95 1.24 -7.31
CA LEU A 36 -8.24 0.30 -8.41
C LEU A 36 -7.00 -0.41 -8.92
N ASN A 37 -5.90 0.32 -9.07
CA ASN A 37 -4.66 -0.21 -9.59
C ASN A 37 -3.75 -0.66 -8.45
N PRO A 38 -3.29 -1.93 -8.46
CA PRO A 38 -2.19 -2.36 -7.62
C PRO A 38 -0.93 -1.56 -7.92
N ARG A 39 -0.04 -1.52 -6.94
CA ARG A 39 1.20 -0.73 -7.02
C ARG A 39 2.44 -1.60 -6.95
N ASP A 40 3.50 -1.07 -7.53
CA ASP A 40 4.85 -1.57 -7.40
C ASP A 40 5.51 -0.98 -6.16
N TYR A 41 5.89 -1.83 -5.20
CA TYR A 41 6.54 -1.46 -3.94
C TYR A 41 8.03 -1.78 -3.93
N HIS A 42 8.65 -2.08 -5.10
CA HIS A 42 10.10 -2.19 -5.19
C HIS A 42 10.80 -0.86 -4.93
N ASP A 43 10.15 0.29 -5.17
CA ASP A 43 10.65 1.61 -4.78
C ASP A 43 9.48 2.52 -4.28
N PRO A 44 9.09 2.38 -3.00
CA PRO A 44 7.88 2.99 -2.50
C PRO A 44 8.03 4.49 -2.16
N LEU A 45 9.25 5.04 -2.11
CA LEU A 45 9.50 6.42 -1.66
C LEU A 45 10.03 7.36 -2.75
N VAL A 46 10.74 6.85 -3.77
CA VAL A 46 11.27 7.68 -4.87
C VAL A 46 10.25 7.85 -5.98
N GLU A 47 9.60 6.76 -6.38
CA GLU A 47 8.59 6.80 -7.45
C GLU A 47 7.31 7.47 -6.96
N ASP A 48 6.76 8.35 -7.81
CA ASP A 48 5.50 9.01 -7.51
C ASP A 48 4.33 8.01 -7.52
N PHE A 49 3.23 8.36 -6.84
CA PHE A 49 2.08 7.46 -6.67
C PHE A 49 1.60 6.88 -8.00
N GLU A 50 1.47 7.74 -9.01
CA GLU A 50 1.11 7.35 -10.36
C GLU A 50 2.14 6.42 -10.99
N GLU A 51 3.44 6.72 -10.94
CA GLU A 51 4.49 5.95 -11.62
C GLU A 51 4.44 4.46 -11.22
N ARG A 52 4.19 4.18 -9.94
CA ARG A 52 4.10 2.83 -9.35
C ARG A 52 2.88 2.02 -9.78
N LYS A 53 1.87 2.62 -10.42
CA LYS A 53 0.64 1.89 -10.79
C LYS A 53 0.91 0.79 -11.81
N ILE A 54 0.36 -0.38 -11.52
CA ILE A 54 0.37 -1.55 -12.41
C ILE A 54 -0.92 -1.54 -13.21
N GLY A 55 -0.81 -1.65 -14.54
CA GLY A 55 -1.96 -1.74 -15.42
C GLY A 55 -2.78 -3.01 -15.15
N ILE A 56 -4.10 -2.88 -15.10
CA ILE A 56 -5.04 -3.98 -14.86
C ILE A 56 -5.85 -4.29 -16.12
N PRO A 57 -6.13 -5.57 -16.42
CA PRO A 57 -7.11 -5.91 -17.45
C PRO A 57 -8.49 -5.49 -16.96
N ALA A 58 -9.16 -4.64 -17.71
CA ALA A 58 -10.48 -4.14 -17.31
C ALA A 58 -11.35 -3.77 -18.53
N VAL A 59 -12.66 -3.82 -18.28
CA VAL A 59 -13.69 -3.23 -19.13
C VAL A 59 -14.21 -1.98 -18.41
N LEU A 60 -14.10 -0.83 -19.05
CA LEU A 60 -14.55 0.45 -18.52
C LEU A 60 -15.62 1.01 -19.44
N GLY A 61 -16.82 1.25 -18.92
CA GLY A 61 -17.91 1.90 -19.63
C GLY A 61 -18.27 3.21 -18.96
N THR A 62 -18.21 4.31 -19.71
CA THR A 62 -18.61 5.65 -19.23
C THR A 62 -19.86 6.10 -19.97
N TYR A 63 -20.87 6.59 -19.25
CA TYR A 63 -22.08 7.18 -19.81
C TYR A 63 -22.18 8.66 -19.43
N TYR A 64 -22.45 9.51 -20.41
CA TYR A 64 -22.55 10.96 -20.25
C TYR A 64 -24.03 11.37 -20.10
N LEU A 65 -24.36 11.90 -18.94
CA LEU A 65 -25.70 12.39 -18.64
C LEU A 65 -25.88 13.82 -19.21
N PRO A 66 -27.11 14.20 -19.60
CA PRO A 66 -27.39 15.58 -19.95
C PRO A 66 -27.15 16.52 -18.76
N ASP A 67 -26.68 17.74 -19.06
CA ASP A 67 -26.57 18.78 -18.05
C ASP A 67 -27.93 19.08 -17.41
N VAL A 68 -27.90 19.46 -16.13
CA VAL A 68 -29.08 19.85 -15.36
C VAL A 68 -28.89 21.29 -14.86
N PRO A 69 -29.13 22.31 -15.71
CA PRO A 69 -28.85 23.70 -15.37
C PRO A 69 -29.59 24.20 -14.11
N ARG A 70 -30.77 23.64 -13.83
CA ARG A 70 -31.57 23.96 -12.62
C ARG A 70 -30.84 23.62 -11.32
N LEU A 71 -29.90 22.68 -11.36
CA LEU A 71 -29.07 22.27 -10.24
C LEU A 71 -27.61 22.74 -10.39
N ALA A 72 -27.32 23.57 -11.40
CA ALA A 72 -25.96 23.94 -11.80
C ALA A 72 -25.02 22.74 -12.05
N LEU A 73 -25.59 21.58 -12.40
CA LEU A 73 -24.83 20.36 -12.68
C LEU A 73 -24.49 20.29 -14.17
N ALA A 74 -23.22 20.14 -14.48
CA ALA A 74 -22.71 19.98 -15.83
C ALA A 74 -21.71 18.82 -15.92
N GLY A 75 -21.61 18.22 -17.10
CA GLY A 75 -20.60 17.20 -17.39
C GLY A 75 -20.72 15.92 -16.56
N VAL A 76 -21.93 15.63 -16.05
CA VAL A 76 -22.15 14.47 -15.18
C VAL A 76 -21.92 13.18 -15.96
N ARG A 77 -21.06 12.31 -15.43
CA ARG A 77 -20.71 11.03 -16.03
C ARG A 77 -20.75 9.91 -15.01
N ALA A 78 -21.29 8.76 -15.41
CA ALA A 78 -21.27 7.53 -14.65
C ALA A 78 -20.31 6.55 -15.33
N THR A 79 -19.32 6.05 -14.59
CA THR A 79 -18.32 5.10 -15.08
C THR A 79 -18.41 3.80 -14.30
N LEU A 80 -18.57 2.70 -15.00
CA LEU A 80 -18.50 1.34 -14.45
C LEU A 80 -17.19 0.71 -14.91
N VAL A 81 -16.44 0.14 -13.98
CA VAL A 81 -15.21 -0.61 -14.23
C VAL A 81 -15.41 -2.04 -13.77
N TYR A 82 -15.19 -3.00 -14.65
CA TYR A 82 -15.12 -4.41 -14.32
C TYR A 82 -13.71 -4.92 -14.56
N VAL A 83 -13.09 -5.47 -13.52
CA VAL A 83 -11.75 -6.05 -13.52
C VAL A 83 -11.92 -7.58 -13.49
N PRO A 84 -11.92 -8.29 -14.62
CA PRO A 84 -12.21 -9.73 -14.66
C PRO A 84 -11.13 -10.60 -14.01
N LEU A 85 -9.89 -10.11 -13.91
CA LEU A 85 -8.75 -10.85 -13.37
C LEU A 85 -8.00 -9.95 -12.40
N ALA A 86 -7.93 -10.38 -11.14
CA ALA A 86 -7.13 -9.72 -10.13
C ALA A 86 -5.65 -9.68 -10.52
N VAL A 87 -5.05 -8.52 -10.30
CA VAL A 87 -3.61 -8.30 -10.42
C VAL A 87 -3.10 -8.02 -9.02
N ALA A 88 -2.06 -8.73 -8.60
CA ALA A 88 -1.50 -8.51 -7.27
C ALA A 88 -0.49 -7.35 -7.30
N PRO A 89 -0.32 -6.61 -6.19
CA PRO A 89 0.79 -5.67 -6.07
C PRO A 89 2.13 -6.40 -6.17
N ARG A 90 3.16 -5.66 -6.57
CA ARG A 90 4.54 -6.17 -6.51
C ARG A 90 5.15 -5.72 -5.21
N LEU A 91 5.63 -6.67 -4.42
CA LEU A 91 6.23 -6.44 -3.13
C LEU A 91 7.73 -6.65 -3.24
N GLY A 92 8.51 -5.88 -2.48
CA GLY A 92 9.94 -6.06 -2.43
C GLY A 92 10.31 -7.48 -1.99
N VAL A 93 11.42 -8.01 -2.50
CA VAL A 93 11.96 -9.31 -2.07
C VAL A 93 12.90 -9.15 -0.88
N VAL A 94 13.10 -10.20 -0.09
CA VAL A 94 13.82 -10.16 1.21
C VAL A 94 15.22 -9.54 1.11
N GLU A 95 15.89 -9.68 -0.03
CA GLU A 95 17.25 -9.20 -0.28
C GLU A 95 17.31 -7.75 -0.78
N GLU A 96 16.17 -7.14 -1.11
CA GLU A 96 16.10 -5.77 -1.60
C GLU A 96 16.10 -4.73 -0.49
N ARG A 97 16.62 -3.55 -0.83
CA ARG A 97 16.64 -2.37 0.04
C ARG A 97 15.26 -2.07 0.64
N TRP A 98 14.22 -2.13 -0.19
CA TRP A 98 12.88 -1.71 0.17
C TRP A 98 12.03 -2.82 0.82
N PHE A 99 12.65 -3.93 1.23
CA PHE A 99 11.95 -4.96 2.00
C PHE A 99 11.55 -4.44 3.39
N PRO A 100 10.24 -4.42 3.75
CA PRO A 100 9.79 -3.90 5.03
C PRO A 100 10.36 -4.67 6.22
N GLN A 101 11.12 -3.99 7.08
CA GLN A 101 11.71 -4.63 8.28
C GLN A 101 10.65 -5.19 9.24
N SER A 102 9.43 -4.65 9.21
CA SER A 102 8.31 -5.16 10.00
C SER A 102 7.88 -6.58 9.59
N LEU A 103 8.19 -7.03 8.37
CA LEU A 103 7.93 -8.39 7.88
C LEU A 103 9.00 -9.40 8.32
N VAL A 104 10.18 -8.94 8.75
CA VAL A 104 11.31 -9.81 9.09
C VAL A 104 11.14 -10.38 10.51
N PRO A 105 10.91 -11.69 10.67
CA PRO A 105 10.79 -12.29 12.00
C PRO A 105 12.16 -12.30 12.72
N PRO A 106 12.19 -12.43 14.05
CA PRO A 106 13.43 -12.60 14.79
C PRO A 106 14.24 -13.80 14.29
N ARG A 107 15.57 -13.67 14.20
CA ARG A 107 16.48 -14.76 13.76
C ARG A 107 16.42 -16.01 14.64
N ARG A 108 15.96 -15.86 15.88
CA ARG A 108 15.77 -16.94 16.84
C ARG A 108 14.47 -16.70 17.62
N ILE A 109 13.67 -17.74 17.76
CA ILE A 109 12.52 -17.77 18.66
C ILE A 109 12.93 -18.53 19.91
N VAL A 110 12.67 -17.93 21.08
CA VAL A 110 12.96 -18.55 22.38
C VAL A 110 11.63 -18.89 23.03
N VAL A 111 11.35 -20.18 23.20
CA VAL A 111 10.19 -20.64 23.99
C VAL A 111 10.66 -20.87 25.42
N SER A 112 10.15 -20.07 26.36
CA SER A 112 10.55 -20.15 27.76
C SER A 112 10.22 -21.52 28.38
N ALA A 113 11.09 -21.97 29.30
CA ALA A 113 10.87 -23.21 30.06
C ALA A 113 9.50 -23.21 30.78
N ALA A 114 9.10 -22.07 31.36
CA ALA A 114 7.78 -21.92 31.99
C ALA A 114 6.61 -22.15 31.01
N THR A 115 6.76 -21.78 29.74
CA THR A 115 5.73 -21.99 28.71
C THR A 115 5.68 -23.45 28.28
N LEU A 116 6.83 -24.10 28.13
CA LEU A 116 6.93 -25.53 27.83
C LEU A 116 6.36 -26.39 28.97
N THR A 117 6.71 -26.07 30.23
CA THR A 117 6.19 -26.76 31.42
C THR A 117 4.68 -26.62 31.52
N ARG A 118 4.11 -25.42 31.32
CA ARG A 118 2.64 -25.23 31.28
C ARG A 118 1.95 -26.04 30.18
N ALA A 119 2.63 -26.28 29.07
CA ALA A 119 2.14 -27.11 27.97
C ALA A 119 2.30 -28.63 28.22
N GLY A 120 2.83 -29.04 29.38
CA GLY A 120 3.10 -30.45 29.70
C GLY A 120 4.39 -31.00 29.06
N LEU A 121 5.32 -30.13 28.69
CA LEU A 121 6.65 -30.46 28.16
C LEU A 121 7.71 -29.98 29.15
N PRO A 122 7.89 -30.64 30.31
CA PRO A 122 8.79 -30.18 31.35
C PRO A 122 10.24 -30.17 30.88
N THR A 123 10.91 -29.02 31.03
CA THR A 123 12.34 -28.83 30.73
C THR A 123 12.89 -27.74 31.64
N ASP A 124 14.17 -27.86 32.00
CA ASP A 124 14.88 -26.87 32.82
C ASP A 124 15.46 -25.73 31.98
N THR A 125 15.48 -25.87 30.65
CA THR A 125 16.10 -24.91 29.72
C THR A 125 15.11 -24.42 28.67
N PRO A 126 15.22 -23.15 28.23
CA PRO A 126 14.38 -22.65 27.15
C PRO A 126 14.74 -23.32 25.82
N LEU A 127 13.72 -23.54 24.97
CA LEU A 127 13.92 -24.04 23.63
C LEU A 127 14.25 -22.88 22.69
N VAL A 128 15.43 -22.91 22.09
CA VAL A 128 15.90 -21.90 21.13
C VAL A 128 15.79 -22.45 19.72
N LEU A 129 14.98 -21.82 18.89
CA LEU A 129 14.69 -22.23 17.52
C LEU A 129 15.26 -21.21 16.54
N PRO A 130 16.25 -21.57 15.70
CA PRO A 130 16.64 -20.71 14.58
C PRO A 130 15.48 -20.55 13.60
N VAL A 131 15.34 -19.34 13.05
CA VAL A 131 14.30 -18.98 12.08
C VAL A 131 14.93 -18.69 10.74
N THR A 132 14.37 -19.28 9.69
CA THR A 132 14.65 -18.92 8.30
C THR A 132 13.40 -18.29 7.70
N LEU A 133 13.56 -17.17 7.00
CA LEU A 133 12.51 -16.51 6.24
C LEU A 133 12.60 -16.93 4.77
N GLU A 134 11.48 -17.36 4.20
CA GLU A 134 11.32 -17.71 2.79
C GLU A 134 10.12 -16.93 2.22
N THR A 135 10.06 -16.76 0.90
CA THR A 135 8.90 -16.21 0.20
C THR A 135 8.23 -17.29 -0.64
N GLU A 136 6.90 -17.27 -0.67
CA GLU A 136 6.06 -18.16 -1.47
C GLU A 136 5.28 -17.32 -2.49
N ASN A 137 5.62 -17.50 -3.77
CA ASN A 137 4.88 -16.85 -4.84
C ASN A 137 3.46 -17.42 -4.92
N HIS A 138 2.47 -16.56 -4.73
CA HIS A 138 1.06 -16.93 -4.83
C HIS A 138 0.33 -15.93 -5.72
N ARG A 139 -0.22 -16.41 -6.83
CA ARG A 139 -0.97 -15.57 -7.76
C ARG A 139 -2.45 -15.53 -7.37
N PRO A 140 -3.15 -14.41 -7.62
CA PRO A 140 -4.60 -14.36 -7.46
C PRO A 140 -5.29 -15.47 -8.27
N PRO A 141 -6.43 -15.99 -7.80
CA PRO A 141 -7.23 -16.93 -8.58
C PRO A 141 -7.62 -16.34 -9.94
N ARG A 142 -7.59 -17.16 -10.99
CA ARG A 142 -7.95 -16.74 -12.37
C ARG A 142 -9.39 -17.10 -12.68
N HIS A 143 -10.29 -16.61 -11.84
CA HIS A 143 -11.74 -16.78 -11.99
C HIS A 143 -12.40 -15.40 -12.09
N LEU A 144 -13.53 -15.31 -12.80
CA LEU A 144 -14.20 -14.03 -13.10
C LEU A 144 -14.85 -13.39 -11.86
N ASP A 145 -15.05 -14.18 -10.80
CA ASP A 145 -15.56 -13.78 -9.48
C ASP A 145 -14.44 -13.35 -8.51
N ALA A 146 -13.18 -13.64 -8.82
CA ALA A 146 -12.01 -13.16 -8.06
C ALA A 146 -11.57 -11.74 -8.45
N GLY A 147 -12.28 -11.14 -9.41
CA GLY A 147 -12.05 -9.80 -9.93
C GLY A 147 -12.59 -8.69 -9.03
N GLY A 148 -12.74 -7.51 -9.62
CA GLY A 148 -13.30 -6.33 -8.93
C GLY A 148 -14.35 -5.61 -9.78
N LEU A 149 -15.22 -4.87 -9.11
CA LEU A 149 -16.20 -3.98 -9.69
C LEU A 149 -16.05 -2.59 -9.06
N ALA A 150 -16.02 -1.56 -9.88
CA ALA A 150 -15.94 -0.19 -9.42
C ALA A 150 -16.97 0.70 -10.13
N LEU A 151 -17.54 1.64 -9.39
CA LEU A 151 -18.45 2.65 -9.89
C LEU A 151 -17.87 4.03 -9.55
N ARG A 152 -17.93 4.95 -10.51
CA ARG A 152 -17.65 6.37 -10.32
C ARG A 152 -18.80 7.20 -10.87
N LEU A 153 -19.33 8.11 -10.09
CA LEU A 153 -20.26 9.14 -10.54
C LEU A 153 -19.65 10.50 -10.23
N GLY A 154 -19.48 11.34 -11.25
CA GLY A 154 -18.91 12.66 -11.00
C GLY A 154 -19.32 13.68 -12.03
N GLY A 155 -19.06 14.93 -11.74
CA GLY A 155 -19.37 16.08 -12.58
C GLY A 155 -18.96 17.37 -11.91
N THR A 156 -19.45 18.48 -12.47
CA THR A 156 -19.17 19.81 -11.96
C THR A 156 -20.45 20.44 -11.45
N ALA A 157 -20.39 21.08 -10.29
CA ALA A 157 -21.43 21.90 -9.69
C ALA A 157 -20.89 23.32 -9.46
N GLY A 158 -21.22 24.27 -10.33
CA GLY A 158 -20.61 25.61 -10.30
C GLY A 158 -19.10 25.55 -10.59
N GLU A 159 -18.26 25.98 -9.65
CA GLU A 159 -16.79 25.89 -9.74
C GLU A 159 -16.22 24.64 -9.04
N SER A 160 -17.08 23.80 -8.45
CA SER A 160 -16.69 22.60 -7.72
C SER A 160 -16.75 21.37 -8.61
N ASP A 161 -15.65 20.65 -8.73
CA ASP A 161 -15.63 19.31 -9.31
C ASP A 161 -15.73 18.27 -8.20
N TRP A 162 -16.60 17.29 -8.38
CA TRP A 162 -16.84 16.24 -7.39
C TRP A 162 -16.96 14.87 -8.06
N ASP A 163 -16.55 13.85 -7.33
CA ASP A 163 -16.75 12.46 -7.70
C ASP A 163 -17.15 11.65 -6.48
N LEU A 164 -18.01 10.66 -6.71
CA LEU A 164 -18.40 9.61 -5.78
C LEU A 164 -17.91 8.28 -6.33
N TYR A 165 -17.39 7.45 -5.45
CA TYR A 165 -16.74 6.20 -5.79
C TYR A 165 -17.31 5.04 -4.97
N HIS A 166 -17.40 3.89 -5.62
CA HIS A 166 -17.51 2.62 -4.93
C HIS A 166 -16.57 1.60 -5.59
N TYR A 167 -15.88 0.80 -4.80
CA TYR A 167 -15.06 -0.31 -5.25
C TYR A 167 -15.34 -1.53 -4.38
N THR A 168 -15.48 -2.68 -5.01
CA THR A 168 -15.53 -3.98 -4.35
C THR A 168 -14.62 -4.92 -5.14
N GLY A 169 -13.63 -5.51 -4.49
CA GLY A 169 -12.68 -6.39 -5.16
C GLY A 169 -11.46 -6.69 -4.29
N PRO A 170 -10.43 -7.35 -4.85
CA PRO A 170 -9.21 -7.67 -4.11
C PRO A 170 -8.48 -6.41 -3.62
N GLU A 171 -7.81 -6.50 -2.48
CA GLU A 171 -6.87 -5.48 -2.00
C GLU A 171 -5.73 -5.31 -3.00
N THR A 172 -5.37 -4.06 -3.24
CA THR A 172 -4.41 -3.64 -4.26
C THR A 172 -3.11 -3.06 -3.65
N GLY A 173 -3.11 -2.82 -2.34
CA GLY A 173 -1.94 -2.59 -1.48
C GLY A 173 -1.36 -3.89 -0.90
N PRO A 174 -0.30 -3.81 -0.07
CA PRO A 174 0.39 -4.97 0.45
C PRO A 174 -0.51 -5.81 1.35
N ASP A 175 -0.54 -7.12 1.09
CA ASP A 175 -1.27 -8.11 1.87
C ASP A 175 -0.53 -9.45 1.83
N LEU A 176 -0.22 -10.01 3.01
CA LEU A 176 0.65 -11.18 3.18
C LEU A 176 0.24 -12.04 4.37
N ASP A 177 0.22 -13.35 4.14
CA ASP A 177 0.21 -14.37 5.19
C ASP A 177 1.63 -14.65 5.69
N LEU A 178 1.80 -14.78 7.01
CA LEU A 178 2.97 -15.40 7.62
C LEU A 178 2.66 -16.85 7.99
N ARG A 179 3.33 -17.81 7.34
CA ARG A 179 3.09 -19.25 7.51
C ARG A 179 4.32 -19.95 8.10
N PRO A 180 4.47 -19.95 9.44
CA PRO A 180 5.58 -20.62 10.10
C PRO A 180 5.34 -22.12 10.22
N GLU A 181 6.37 -22.88 9.88
CA GLU A 181 6.43 -24.33 10.01
C GLU A 181 7.62 -24.71 10.88
N LEU A 182 7.36 -25.38 11.99
CA LEU A 182 8.39 -25.99 12.82
C LEU A 182 8.83 -27.30 12.16
N GLN A 183 10.13 -27.48 11.97
CA GLN A 183 10.74 -28.65 11.36
C GLN A 183 11.71 -29.31 12.34
N LEU A 184 11.56 -30.62 12.53
CA LEU A 184 12.41 -31.43 13.39
C LEU A 184 13.58 -31.99 12.58
N VAL A 185 14.79 -31.61 12.96
CA VAL A 185 16.04 -32.04 12.32
C VAL A 185 16.60 -33.30 12.99
N SER A 186 16.60 -33.33 14.33
CA SER A 186 17.06 -34.47 15.13
C SER A 186 16.31 -34.50 16.48
N LEU A 187 16.10 -35.68 17.04
CA LEU A 187 15.52 -35.85 18.38
C LEU A 187 16.58 -35.95 19.48
N THR A 188 17.75 -36.49 19.16
CA THR A 188 18.84 -36.74 20.12
C THR A 188 20.18 -36.40 19.50
N PRO A 189 20.75 -35.22 19.78
CA PRO A 189 20.14 -34.10 20.53
C PRO A 189 18.93 -33.50 19.80
N LEU A 190 18.01 -32.87 20.55
CA LEU A 190 16.83 -32.21 20.00
C LEU A 190 17.27 -30.97 19.21
N HIS A 191 17.14 -31.05 17.89
CA HIS A 191 17.36 -29.93 16.97
C HIS A 191 16.10 -29.72 16.15
N ALA A 192 15.55 -28.51 16.22
CA ALA A 192 14.44 -28.07 15.41
C ALA A 192 14.69 -26.65 14.89
N ARG A 193 14.05 -26.29 13.79
CA ARG A 193 14.11 -24.96 13.18
C ARG A 193 12.72 -24.50 12.76
N VAL A 194 12.53 -23.19 12.66
CA VAL A 194 11.29 -22.61 12.11
C VAL A 194 11.58 -22.11 10.70
N VAL A 195 10.78 -22.53 9.74
CA VAL A 195 10.74 -21.97 8.39
C VAL A 195 9.50 -21.11 8.28
N SER A 196 9.67 -19.80 8.23
CA SER A 196 8.60 -18.83 8.08
C SER A 196 8.46 -18.46 6.61
N ARG A 197 7.30 -18.77 6.00
CA ARG A 197 7.01 -18.43 4.60
C ARG A 197 6.09 -17.23 4.54
N LEU A 198 6.49 -16.18 3.83
CA LEU A 198 5.61 -15.07 3.46
C LEU A 198 4.91 -15.41 2.16
N ARG A 199 3.58 -15.46 2.19
CA ARG A 199 2.76 -15.77 1.01
C ARG A 199 1.81 -14.62 0.75
N GLN A 200 1.73 -14.18 -0.50
CA GLN A 200 0.79 -13.12 -0.88
C GLN A 200 -0.66 -13.55 -0.70
N ALA A 201 -1.40 -12.77 0.08
CA ALA A 201 -2.83 -12.87 0.27
C ALA A 201 -3.55 -11.91 -0.70
N HIS A 202 -4.85 -12.14 -0.91
CA HIS A 202 -5.67 -11.45 -1.90
C HIS A 202 -7.06 -11.19 -1.30
N ASP A 203 -7.09 -10.63 -0.09
CA ASP A 203 -8.34 -10.39 0.63
C ASP A 203 -9.22 -9.38 -0.12
N ALA A 204 -10.54 -9.56 -0.04
CA ALA A 204 -11.49 -8.65 -0.68
C ALA A 204 -11.79 -7.48 0.25
N ILE A 205 -11.83 -6.28 -0.31
CA ILE A 205 -12.17 -5.04 0.38
C ILE A 205 -13.34 -4.35 -0.30
N HIS A 206 -14.04 -3.52 0.46
CA HIS A 206 -15.06 -2.62 -0.05
C HIS A 206 -14.65 -1.19 0.28
N MET A 207 -14.80 -0.28 -0.68
CA MET A 207 -14.54 1.14 -0.47
C MET A 207 -15.71 1.94 -1.00
N THR A 208 -16.19 2.88 -0.21
CA THR A 208 -17.08 3.96 -0.67
C THR A 208 -16.40 5.28 -0.36
N GLY A 209 -16.26 6.13 -1.37
CA GLY A 209 -15.48 7.35 -1.24
C GLY A 209 -16.07 8.51 -2.01
N ALA A 210 -15.55 9.69 -1.70
CA ALA A 210 -15.89 10.91 -2.38
C ALA A 210 -14.65 11.79 -2.49
N ASP A 211 -14.62 12.61 -3.53
CA ASP A 211 -13.65 13.66 -3.67
C ASP A 211 -14.31 14.98 -4.08
N TRP A 212 -13.56 16.05 -3.87
CA TRP A 212 -13.98 17.40 -4.20
C TRP A 212 -12.77 18.27 -4.50
N ALA A 213 -12.88 19.15 -5.49
CA ALA A 213 -11.90 20.21 -5.73
C ALA A 213 -12.58 21.51 -6.16
N MET A 214 -11.99 22.63 -5.76
CA MET A 214 -12.47 23.96 -6.11
C MET A 214 -11.34 24.99 -6.03
N PRO A 215 -11.31 25.99 -6.92
CA PRO A 215 -10.46 27.17 -6.72
C PRO A 215 -11.02 28.06 -5.59
N ILE A 216 -10.21 28.40 -4.60
CA ILE A 216 -10.57 29.29 -3.49
C ILE A 216 -9.47 30.33 -3.29
N ALA A 217 -9.79 31.61 -3.50
CA ALA A 217 -8.86 32.73 -3.29
C ALA A 217 -7.48 32.54 -4.00
N GLY A 218 -7.49 31.94 -5.19
CA GLY A 218 -6.28 31.66 -5.99
C GLY A 218 -5.55 30.37 -5.63
N PHE A 219 -5.97 29.66 -4.58
CA PHE A 219 -5.54 28.30 -4.28
C PHE A 219 -6.41 27.31 -5.05
N THR A 220 -5.85 26.18 -5.46
CA THR A 220 -6.66 25.01 -5.83
C THR A 220 -6.75 24.11 -4.62
N VAL A 221 -7.93 24.00 -4.02
CA VAL A 221 -8.18 23.16 -2.85
C VAL A 221 -8.76 21.83 -3.31
N ARG A 222 -8.29 20.74 -2.72
CA ARG A 222 -8.73 19.37 -3.01
C ARG A 222 -8.96 18.62 -1.70
N ALA A 223 -9.99 17.79 -1.66
CA ALA A 223 -10.28 16.93 -0.52
C ALA A 223 -10.80 15.57 -0.99
N GLU A 224 -10.49 14.53 -0.23
CA GLU A 224 -10.93 13.15 -0.45
C GLU A 224 -11.26 12.49 0.88
N ALA A 225 -12.23 11.59 0.86
CA ALA A 225 -12.51 10.66 1.94
C ALA A 225 -12.95 9.31 1.38
N ALA A 226 -12.52 8.24 2.02
CA ALA A 226 -12.85 6.86 1.71
C ALA A 226 -13.17 6.12 3.00
N TRP A 227 -14.33 5.49 3.04
CA TRP A 227 -14.67 4.46 4.01
C TRP A 227 -14.24 3.11 3.42
N LEU A 228 -13.43 2.34 4.14
CA LEU A 228 -12.95 1.03 3.71
C LEU A 228 -13.36 -0.04 4.72
N ASP A 229 -14.03 -1.08 4.24
CA ASP A 229 -14.42 -2.26 5.02
C ASP A 229 -13.39 -3.38 4.86
N ASP A 230 -13.11 -4.09 5.94
CA ASP A 230 -12.23 -5.28 5.99
C ASP A 230 -10.81 -5.07 5.41
N ARG A 231 -10.27 -3.85 5.50
CA ARG A 231 -8.95 -3.55 4.91
C ARG A 231 -7.80 -4.14 5.74
N PRO A 232 -6.86 -4.90 5.13
CA PRO A 232 -5.72 -5.48 5.84
C PRO A 232 -4.63 -4.44 6.22
N TYR A 233 -4.14 -4.49 7.46
CA TYR A 233 -3.05 -3.62 7.94
C TYR A 233 -1.90 -4.39 8.59
N LEU A 234 -0.67 -4.03 8.23
CA LEU A 234 0.54 -4.73 8.68
C LEU A 234 0.78 -4.59 10.19
N ARG A 235 0.93 -5.73 10.86
CA ARG A 235 1.55 -5.87 12.18
C ARG A 235 3.05 -6.11 12.06
N ARG A 236 3.81 -5.82 13.11
CA ARG A 236 5.19 -6.27 13.18
C ARG A 236 5.22 -7.78 13.44
N SER A 237 5.94 -8.52 12.59
CA SER A 237 6.08 -9.97 12.69
C SER A 237 6.61 -10.44 14.05
N SER A 238 7.49 -9.66 14.70
CA SER A 238 8.01 -9.99 16.03
C SER A 238 6.91 -10.05 17.10
N ASP A 239 5.83 -9.28 16.96
CA ASP A 239 4.74 -9.23 17.94
C ASP A 239 3.96 -10.55 17.96
N LEU A 240 3.89 -11.23 16.80
CA LEU A 240 3.33 -12.57 16.65
C LEU A 240 4.18 -13.64 17.35
N THR A 241 5.44 -13.33 17.64
CA THR A 241 6.41 -14.25 18.28
C THR A 241 6.79 -13.81 19.70
N SER A 242 6.05 -12.87 20.29
CA SER A 242 6.24 -12.44 21.68
C SER A 242 6.00 -13.58 22.67
N GLN A 243 6.57 -13.50 23.88
CA GLN A 243 6.39 -14.55 24.90
C GLN A 243 4.92 -14.81 25.24
N SER A 244 4.09 -13.75 25.25
CA SER A 244 2.64 -13.87 25.45
C SER A 244 1.95 -14.58 24.28
N ALA A 245 2.31 -14.26 23.03
CA ALA A 245 1.78 -14.95 21.86
C ALA A 245 2.18 -16.44 21.84
N LEU A 246 3.45 -16.74 22.12
CA LEU A 246 3.96 -18.12 22.17
C LEU A 246 3.28 -18.94 23.29
N ALA A 247 2.96 -18.30 24.42
CA ALA A 247 2.24 -18.93 25.52
C ALA A 247 0.80 -19.35 25.18
N GLY A 248 0.18 -18.70 24.18
CA GLY A 248 -1.15 -19.05 23.68
C GLY A 248 -1.17 -20.19 22.67
N LEU A 249 -0.01 -20.67 22.22
CA LEU A 249 0.06 -21.71 21.19
C LEU A 249 -0.38 -23.08 21.72
N PRO A 250 -1.01 -23.92 20.88
CA PRO A 250 -1.37 -25.29 21.22
C PRO A 250 -0.14 -26.21 21.18
N LEU A 251 0.87 -25.93 22.02
CA LEU A 251 2.20 -26.55 21.98
C LEU A 251 2.17 -28.07 22.06
N LYS A 252 1.27 -28.66 22.85
CA LYS A 252 1.09 -30.12 22.92
C LYS A 252 0.68 -30.73 21.57
N ARG A 253 -0.24 -30.06 20.86
CA ARG A 253 -0.69 -30.50 19.52
C ARG A 253 0.45 -30.35 18.51
N ILE A 254 1.17 -29.22 18.57
CA ILE A 254 2.33 -28.96 17.70
C ILE A 254 3.41 -30.04 17.91
N ALA A 255 3.73 -30.36 19.17
CA ALA A 255 4.71 -31.39 19.52
C ALA A 255 4.30 -32.78 19.00
N LEU A 256 3.02 -33.15 19.13
CA LEU A 256 2.50 -34.41 18.60
C LEU A 256 2.60 -34.49 17.06
N GLU A 257 2.24 -33.42 16.35
CA GLU A 257 2.39 -33.37 14.89
C GLU A 257 3.87 -33.40 14.47
N LEU A 258 4.74 -32.71 15.21
CA LEU A 258 6.17 -32.68 14.95
C LEU A 258 6.80 -34.07 15.08
N LEU A 259 6.45 -34.83 16.13
CA LEU A 259 6.92 -36.21 16.32
C LEU A 259 6.39 -37.17 15.24
N LYS A 260 5.15 -36.96 14.77
CA LYS A 260 4.52 -37.83 13.76
C LYS A 260 5.01 -37.56 12.34
N ARG A 261 5.22 -36.29 11.99
CA ARG A 261 5.42 -35.85 10.60
C ARG A 261 6.79 -35.21 10.34
N HIS A 262 7.62 -35.06 11.38
CA HIS A 262 8.85 -34.26 11.37
C HIS A 262 8.64 -32.77 11.03
N ARG A 263 7.39 -32.32 10.92
CA ARG A 263 7.01 -30.93 10.67
C ARG A 263 5.64 -30.61 11.28
N ALA A 264 5.45 -29.39 11.74
CA ALA A 264 4.18 -28.92 12.29
C ALA A 264 3.96 -27.44 11.94
N ALA A 265 2.76 -27.11 11.44
CA ALA A 265 2.36 -25.72 11.28
C ALA A 265 2.24 -25.05 12.66
N VAL A 266 2.73 -23.82 12.77
CA VAL A 266 2.63 -23.02 13.98
C VAL A 266 1.52 -21.98 13.74
N PRO A 267 0.35 -22.10 14.39
CA PRO A 267 -0.75 -21.17 14.19
C PRO A 267 -0.46 -19.85 14.92
N LEU A 268 0.38 -19.01 14.32
CA LEU A 268 0.51 -17.62 14.74
C LEU A 268 -0.74 -16.83 14.32
N GLY A 269 -1.00 -15.71 14.99
CA GLY A 269 -2.05 -14.79 14.56
C GLY A 269 -1.77 -14.16 13.19
N THR A 270 -2.78 -13.52 12.61
CA THR A 270 -2.69 -12.87 11.30
C THR A 270 -1.65 -11.75 11.31
N LEU A 271 -0.81 -11.71 10.26
CA LEU A 271 0.18 -10.66 10.05
C LEU A 271 -0.47 -9.36 9.55
N PHE A 272 -1.48 -9.50 8.70
CA PHE A 272 -2.34 -8.43 8.20
C PHE A 272 -3.78 -8.63 8.69
N PRO A 273 -4.10 -8.34 9.96
CA PRO A 273 -5.50 -8.28 10.39
C PRO A 273 -6.27 -7.18 9.62
N SER A 274 -7.54 -7.46 9.34
CA SER A 274 -8.47 -6.54 8.68
C SER A 274 -9.20 -5.63 9.67
N PHE A 275 -9.45 -4.38 9.27
CA PHE A 275 -10.22 -3.41 10.04
C PHE A 275 -11.03 -2.49 9.12
N ASP A 276 -12.15 -2.01 9.65
CA ASP A 276 -12.89 -0.91 9.03
C ASP A 276 -12.21 0.42 9.36
N THR A 277 -12.03 1.25 8.34
CA THR A 277 -11.31 2.53 8.45
C THR A 277 -11.96 3.65 7.67
N VAL A 278 -11.70 4.86 8.13
CA VAL A 278 -11.95 6.08 7.35
C VAL A 278 -10.59 6.71 7.02
N GLU A 279 -10.29 6.76 5.73
CA GLU A 279 -9.09 7.40 5.20
C GLU A 279 -9.47 8.68 4.49
N TRP A 280 -8.88 9.81 4.87
CA TRP A 280 -9.19 11.09 4.25
C TRP A 280 -7.94 11.93 4.02
N GLY A 281 -8.07 12.93 3.16
CA GLY A 281 -7.05 13.95 3.00
C GLY A 281 -7.61 15.24 2.44
N ALA A 282 -6.90 16.33 2.72
CA ALA A 282 -7.18 17.64 2.16
C ALA A 282 -5.86 18.33 1.83
N GLY A 283 -5.79 19.00 0.68
CA GLY A 283 -4.61 19.70 0.25
C GLY A 283 -4.94 20.94 -0.56
N ALA A 284 -3.94 21.81 -0.68
CA ALA A 284 -4.02 22.99 -1.49
C ALA A 284 -2.69 23.23 -2.21
N ASP A 285 -2.77 23.62 -3.48
CA ASP A 285 -1.64 24.17 -4.22
C ASP A 285 -1.89 25.63 -4.62
N TYR A 286 -0.79 26.36 -4.81
CA TYR A 286 -0.80 27.75 -5.22
C TYR A 286 0.32 28.02 -6.21
N PHE A 287 0.10 28.91 -7.17
CA PHE A 287 1.14 29.36 -8.09
C PHE A 287 1.68 30.73 -7.66
N TRP A 288 2.96 30.79 -7.30
CA TRP A 288 3.61 32.02 -6.84
C TRP A 288 4.99 32.21 -7.44
N ARG A 289 5.18 33.23 -8.29
CA ARG A 289 6.50 33.60 -8.86
C ARG A 289 7.29 32.41 -9.46
N GLY A 290 6.57 31.51 -10.15
CA GLY A 290 7.12 30.28 -10.74
C GLY A 290 7.29 29.10 -9.77
N TYR A 291 7.07 29.30 -8.47
CA TYR A 291 6.98 28.23 -7.49
C TYR A 291 5.55 27.65 -7.47
N ARG A 292 5.47 26.34 -7.26
CA ARG A 292 4.23 25.59 -7.03
C ARG A 292 4.33 24.85 -5.71
N PRO A 293 4.13 25.52 -4.56
CA PRO A 293 3.94 24.83 -3.29
C PRO A 293 2.66 23.99 -3.30
N LEU A 294 2.75 22.81 -2.70
CA LEU A 294 1.64 21.93 -2.36
C LEU A 294 1.75 21.62 -0.86
N LEU A 295 0.64 21.74 -0.15
CA LEU A 295 0.50 21.25 1.21
C LEU A 295 -0.73 20.34 1.28
N GLN A 296 -0.57 19.16 1.85
CA GLN A 296 -1.65 18.19 1.99
C GLN A 296 -1.54 17.48 3.34
N VAL A 297 -2.67 17.29 4.01
CA VAL A 297 -2.79 16.46 5.22
C VAL A 297 -3.62 15.24 4.87
N ASN A 298 -3.19 14.07 5.34
CA ASN A 298 -3.91 12.82 5.24
C ASN A 298 -4.05 12.18 6.62
N GLN A 299 -5.13 11.45 6.85
CA GLN A 299 -5.29 10.66 8.06
C GLN A 299 -5.94 9.31 7.77
N ILE A 300 -5.50 8.28 8.49
CA ILE A 300 -6.15 6.98 8.60
C ILE A 300 -6.72 6.89 10.02
N ALA A 301 -8.02 6.70 10.14
CA ALA A 301 -8.71 6.49 11.42
C ALA A 301 -9.34 5.11 11.44
N PHE A 302 -9.02 4.30 12.46
CA PHE A 302 -9.62 2.99 12.64
C PHE A 302 -10.94 3.12 13.40
N LEU A 303 -11.93 2.32 13.01
CA LEU A 303 -13.25 2.34 13.64
C LEU A 303 -13.37 1.38 14.83
N GLU A 304 -12.34 0.56 15.04
CA GLU A 304 -12.27 -0.48 16.06
C GLU A 304 -10.94 -0.45 16.82
N ARG A 305 -10.84 -1.19 17.93
CA ARG A 305 -9.58 -1.28 18.67
C ARG A 305 -8.55 -2.12 17.92
N THR A 306 -7.40 -1.51 17.65
CA THR A 306 -6.30 -2.17 16.96
C THR A 306 -5.26 -2.76 17.94
N PRO A 307 -4.62 -3.90 17.61
CA PRO A 307 -3.35 -4.27 18.22
C PRO A 307 -2.25 -3.31 17.75
N PRO A 308 -1.00 -3.39 18.26
CA PRO A 308 0.10 -2.62 17.69
C PRO A 308 0.28 -2.92 16.19
N LEU A 309 -0.01 -1.93 15.35
CA LEU A 309 0.19 -1.96 13.89
C LEU A 309 1.39 -1.09 13.50
N VAL A 310 1.91 -1.27 12.27
CA VAL A 310 2.94 -0.40 11.69
C VAL A 310 2.38 1.00 11.41
N VAL A 311 1.12 1.08 11.00
CA VAL A 311 0.33 2.31 10.93
C VAL A 311 -0.15 2.67 12.34
N SER A 312 -0.09 3.93 12.74
CA SER A 312 -0.68 4.36 14.02
C SER A 312 -2.20 4.45 13.94
N ASP A 313 -2.84 4.46 15.10
CA ASP A 313 -4.29 4.63 15.22
C ASP A 313 -4.59 5.87 16.09
N PRO A 314 -4.94 7.03 15.50
CA PRO A 314 -4.92 7.33 14.06
C PRO A 314 -3.49 7.53 13.53
N GLU A 315 -3.32 7.56 12.20
CA GLU A 315 -2.07 7.94 11.53
C GLU A 315 -2.31 9.20 10.68
N THR A 316 -1.74 10.32 11.12
CA THR A 316 -1.79 11.62 10.45
C THR A 316 -0.47 11.91 9.74
N ARG A 317 -0.55 12.29 8.47
CA ARG A 317 0.61 12.57 7.60
C ARG A 317 0.48 13.92 6.93
N LEU A 318 1.51 14.75 7.04
CA LEU A 318 1.67 15.97 6.26
C LEU A 318 2.53 15.65 5.03
N VAL A 319 2.00 15.88 3.84
CA VAL A 319 2.74 15.89 2.58
C VAL A 319 2.99 17.34 2.19
N ALA A 320 4.23 17.69 1.92
CA ALA A 320 4.59 19.01 1.42
C ALA A 320 5.50 18.88 0.22
N SER A 321 5.29 19.70 -0.80
CA SER A 321 6.27 19.84 -1.87
C SER A 321 6.37 21.28 -2.36
N VAL A 322 7.53 21.64 -2.88
CA VAL A 322 7.74 22.90 -3.60
C VAL A 322 8.53 22.58 -4.85
N ARG A 323 7.96 22.89 -6.02
CA ARG A 323 8.62 22.73 -7.31
C ARG A 323 8.71 24.03 -8.09
N LYS A 324 9.75 24.16 -8.92
CA LYS A 324 9.95 25.29 -9.82
C LYS A 324 10.62 24.84 -11.12
N GLN A 325 10.12 25.40 -12.22
CA GLN A 325 10.63 25.15 -13.56
C GLN A 325 11.59 26.26 -13.99
N TYR A 326 12.63 25.87 -14.73
CA TYR A 326 13.71 26.71 -15.22
C TYR A 326 14.02 26.33 -16.68
N LEU A 327 14.81 27.16 -17.35
CA LEU A 327 15.33 26.89 -18.71
C LEU A 327 14.23 26.54 -19.72
N ALA A 328 13.16 27.36 -19.78
CA ALA A 328 11.98 27.09 -20.61
C ALA A 328 11.41 25.68 -20.38
N GLU A 329 11.18 25.32 -19.11
CA GLU A 329 10.59 24.04 -18.67
C GLU A 329 11.45 22.80 -18.98
N ARG A 330 12.72 22.98 -19.37
CA ARG A 330 13.66 21.86 -19.52
C ARG A 330 14.22 21.37 -18.19
N MET A 331 14.23 22.21 -17.16
CA MET A 331 14.75 21.84 -15.85
C MET A 331 13.68 22.07 -14.78
N GLU A 332 13.47 21.08 -13.92
CA GLU A 332 12.57 21.18 -12.77
C GLU A 332 13.35 20.82 -11.50
N VAL A 333 13.27 21.70 -10.51
CA VAL A 333 13.76 21.44 -9.15
C VAL A 333 12.55 21.24 -8.26
N GLU A 334 12.55 20.17 -7.49
CA GLU A 334 11.51 19.87 -6.51
C GLU A 334 12.13 19.45 -5.18
N VAL A 335 11.52 19.89 -4.08
CA VAL A 335 11.72 19.28 -2.77
C VAL A 335 10.37 18.77 -2.32
N ARG A 336 10.24 17.47 -2.12
CA ARG A 336 9.06 16.81 -1.56
C ARG A 336 9.40 16.19 -0.22
N GLY A 337 8.45 16.17 0.71
CA GLY A 337 8.62 15.47 1.96
C GLY A 337 7.29 15.00 2.54
N VAL A 338 7.39 14.03 3.42
CA VAL A 338 6.26 13.54 4.23
C VAL A 338 6.68 13.50 5.68
N TRP A 339 5.78 13.93 6.56
CA TRP A 339 5.93 13.83 8.01
C TRP A 339 4.72 13.11 8.61
N ALA A 340 4.95 11.96 9.22
CA ALA A 340 3.96 11.21 10.01
C ALA A 340 4.05 11.64 11.48
N PHE A 341 2.96 12.17 12.04
CA PHE A 341 2.99 12.85 13.34
C PHE A 341 3.12 11.88 14.51
N GLU A 342 2.32 10.82 14.55
CA GLU A 342 2.17 9.95 15.72
C GLU A 342 3.43 9.14 15.99
N ARG A 343 4.14 8.74 14.93
CA ARG A 343 5.43 8.04 15.05
C ARG A 343 6.64 8.92 14.78
N GLN A 344 6.45 10.19 14.43
CA GLN A 344 7.55 11.11 14.11
C GLN A 344 8.49 10.54 13.03
N ALA A 345 7.92 9.89 12.02
CA ALA A 345 8.64 9.33 10.89
C ALA A 345 8.54 10.25 9.68
N TRP A 346 9.60 10.36 8.91
CA TRP A 346 9.67 11.35 7.84
C TRP A 346 10.57 10.90 6.70
N PHE A 347 10.35 11.47 5.53
CA PHE A 347 11.35 11.51 4.48
C PHE A 347 11.34 12.88 3.80
N VAL A 348 12.49 13.25 3.24
CA VAL A 348 12.64 14.42 2.38
C VAL A 348 13.43 14.01 1.14
N PHE A 349 12.97 14.45 -0.02
CA PHE A 349 13.51 14.09 -1.32
C PHE A 349 13.67 15.32 -2.21
N PRO A 350 14.79 16.07 -2.09
CA PRO A 350 15.23 16.99 -3.12
C PRO A 350 15.57 16.24 -4.41
N ARG A 351 15.00 16.68 -5.53
CA ARG A 351 15.26 16.14 -6.86
C ARG A 351 15.36 17.22 -7.93
N LEU A 352 16.19 16.95 -8.92
CA LEU A 352 16.39 17.72 -10.14
C LEU A 352 16.02 16.83 -11.33
N SER A 353 15.10 17.28 -12.16
CA SER A 353 14.76 16.64 -13.43
C SER A 353 15.18 17.52 -14.60
N TYR A 354 15.91 16.96 -15.56
CA TYR A 354 16.39 17.66 -16.75
C TYR A 354 15.98 16.94 -18.03
N ARG A 355 15.24 17.63 -18.89
CA ARG A 355 14.89 17.18 -20.25
C ARG A 355 16.04 17.53 -21.19
N VAL A 356 16.90 16.55 -21.46
CA VAL A 356 18.05 16.69 -22.36
C VAL A 356 17.56 16.86 -23.80
N ARG A 357 16.59 16.03 -24.18
CA ARG A 357 15.88 15.99 -25.46
C ARG A 357 14.41 15.64 -25.18
N ASP A 358 13.54 15.77 -26.17
CA ASP A 358 12.12 15.47 -25.99
C ASP A 358 11.86 14.00 -25.64
N ASP A 359 12.74 13.10 -26.09
CA ASP A 359 12.72 11.66 -25.83
C ASP A 359 13.55 11.24 -24.61
N LEU A 360 14.42 12.09 -24.06
CA LEU A 360 15.35 11.74 -22.98
C LEU A 360 15.25 12.69 -21.78
N ARG A 361 14.87 12.14 -20.63
CA ARG A 361 14.84 12.82 -19.33
C ARG A 361 15.83 12.17 -18.36
N LEU A 362 16.61 13.00 -17.68
CA LEU A 362 17.46 12.59 -16.57
C LEU A 362 16.88 13.11 -15.25
N ARG A 363 16.97 12.31 -14.18
CA ARG A 363 16.57 12.68 -12.82
C ARG A 363 17.71 12.37 -11.86
N VAL A 364 18.03 13.32 -10.99
CA VAL A 364 19.00 13.15 -9.89
C VAL A 364 18.33 13.58 -8.60
N GLY A 365 18.49 12.82 -7.53
CA GLY A 365 17.94 13.19 -6.22
C GLY A 365 18.70 12.56 -5.06
N TYR A 366 18.37 13.01 -3.85
CA TYR A 366 18.84 12.41 -2.60
C TYR A 366 17.66 12.21 -1.67
N LEU A 367 17.36 10.95 -1.32
CA LEU A 367 16.30 10.58 -0.40
C LEU A 367 16.88 10.43 1.00
N ALA A 368 16.41 11.27 1.93
CA ALA A 368 16.73 11.20 3.35
C ALA A 368 15.53 10.68 4.14
N ILE A 369 15.74 9.73 5.05
CA ILE A 369 14.68 9.03 5.78
C ILE A 369 14.98 9.05 7.27
N GLY A 370 13.95 9.22 8.10
CA GLY A 370 14.10 9.19 9.55
C GLY A 370 12.85 8.70 10.28
N GLY A 371 13.05 8.35 11.55
CA GLY A 371 11.99 7.94 12.47
C GLY A 371 12.16 6.54 13.04
N PRO A 372 11.18 6.08 13.85
CA PRO A 372 11.20 4.77 14.48
C PRO A 372 10.95 3.62 13.50
N GLN A 373 11.56 2.46 13.77
CA GLN A 373 11.37 1.24 12.96
C GLN A 373 9.93 0.70 12.95
N LEU A 374 9.11 0.99 13.98
CA LEU A 374 7.70 0.61 13.99
C LEU A 374 6.85 1.62 13.20
N SER A 375 7.22 2.03 12.00
CA SER A 375 6.42 3.02 11.25
C SER A 375 6.48 2.74 9.76
N LEU A 376 5.49 3.24 9.01
CA LEU A 376 5.42 3.06 7.56
C LEU A 376 6.70 3.52 6.85
N ILE A 377 7.26 4.65 7.28
CA ILE A 377 8.45 5.29 6.66
C ILE A 377 9.72 4.90 7.41
N GLY A 378 9.75 5.04 8.74
CA GLY A 378 10.96 4.85 9.56
C GLY A 378 11.47 3.40 9.63
N GLN A 379 10.69 2.42 9.17
CA GLN A 379 11.21 1.06 8.92
C GLN A 379 12.31 1.03 7.84
N PHE A 380 12.43 2.08 7.03
CA PHE A 380 13.46 2.26 6.01
C PHE A 380 14.50 3.33 6.38
N ARG A 381 14.59 3.75 7.65
CA ARG A 381 15.49 4.83 8.11
C ARG A 381 16.98 4.63 7.80
N ASP A 382 17.40 3.39 7.54
CA ASP A 382 18.78 3.03 7.25
C ASP A 382 19.05 2.90 5.73
N ASN A 383 18.09 3.36 4.90
CA ASN A 383 18.09 3.23 3.43
C ASN A 383 18.20 4.56 2.67
N ASP A 384 18.81 5.58 3.27
CA ASP A 384 19.13 6.84 2.55
C ASP A 384 19.83 6.53 1.22
N GLU A 385 19.50 7.28 0.17
CA GLU A 385 20.02 6.98 -1.16
C GLU A 385 20.17 8.17 -2.10
N PHE A 386 21.17 8.07 -2.98
CA PHE A 386 21.27 8.90 -4.18
C PHE A 386 20.58 8.21 -5.34
N VAL A 387 19.69 8.94 -6.01
CA VAL A 387 18.92 8.47 -7.15
C VAL A 387 19.50 9.09 -8.43
N LEU A 388 19.72 8.26 -9.45
CA LEU A 388 20.09 8.68 -10.80
C LEU A 388 19.27 7.85 -11.80
N ASP A 389 18.32 8.50 -12.47
CA ASP A 389 17.46 7.84 -13.46
C ASP A 389 17.60 8.46 -14.83
N ALA A 390 17.50 7.62 -15.86
CA ALA A 390 17.38 8.03 -17.25
C ALA A 390 16.14 7.38 -17.86
N ARG A 391 15.20 8.20 -18.35
CA ARG A 391 13.97 7.75 -18.98
C ARG A 391 13.97 8.12 -20.46
N TYR A 392 13.84 7.12 -21.31
CA TYR A 392 13.69 7.24 -22.75
C TYR A 392 12.25 6.96 -23.17
N SER A 393 11.64 7.82 -23.97
CA SER A 393 10.29 7.67 -24.52
C SER A 393 10.34 7.64 -26.04
N PHE A 394 9.71 6.64 -26.67
CA PHE A 394 9.67 6.45 -28.13
C PHE A 394 8.25 6.60 -28.70
#